data_AF-A0A098QVV9-F1
#
_entry.id   AF-A0A098QVV9-F1
#
_cell.length_a   1.000
_cell.length_b   1.000
_cell.length_c   1.000
_cell.angle_alpha   90.00
_cell.angle_beta   90.00
_cell.angle_gamma   90.00
#
_symmetry.space_group_name_H-M   'P 1'
#
loop_
_entity.id
_entity.type
_entity.pdbx_description
1 polymer ?
#
loop_
_entity_poly.entity_id
_entity_poly.type
_entity_poly.pdbx_seq_one_letter_code
_entity_poly.pdbx_strand_id
1 'polypeptide(L)'
;MKNTDLWGPIRTDDTTCLYWSFPQCELWIRRVTDEWFVLTQHAQDYALPVATHHTTDNLPLEAAIPVDPPEVNGWSRFVTLQQDELGLLPALPDRPLVIRPSMSSTLLPGRWAQFFLAIPVWANLVTLKSKEQTIFQEIPLTLLSNTWFGNTTGGELCYALDTPFHRSPDEIQKNPVTAICPLTIKNSSKELLQFQRLCLHVENLELYQEETQLWTNQITVTYKGAELLSQIDIKKTPARESQGKTTRLRTARVPANKGAIRKTFDRFKEITGL
;
A
#
# COMPACT_ATOMS: atom_id res chain seq x y z
N MET A 1 -18.56 -21.24 -7.43
CA MET A 1 -17.10 -21.37 -7.70
C MET A 1 -16.37 -20.69 -6.56
N LYS A 2 -15.51 -21.40 -5.83
CA LYS A 2 -14.73 -20.77 -4.74
C LYS A 2 -13.79 -19.72 -5.36
N ASN A 3 -13.84 -18.50 -4.85
CA ASN A 3 -12.87 -17.47 -5.17
C ASN A 3 -11.62 -17.80 -4.34
N THR A 4 -10.58 -18.37 -4.96
CA THR A 4 -9.40 -18.85 -4.24
C THR A 4 -8.30 -17.80 -4.13
N ASP A 5 -8.36 -16.75 -4.96
CA ASP A 5 -7.41 -15.65 -4.96
C ASP A 5 -8.10 -14.36 -4.47
N LEU A 6 -7.48 -13.65 -3.51
CA LEU A 6 -7.99 -12.37 -3.00
C LEU A 6 -8.20 -11.34 -4.13
N TRP A 7 -7.22 -11.27 -5.02
CA TRP A 7 -7.14 -10.27 -6.08
C TRP A 7 -7.58 -10.88 -7.40
N GLY A 8 -8.60 -10.30 -8.02
CA GLY A 8 -9.15 -10.77 -9.28
C GLY A 8 -10.65 -10.52 -9.42
N PRO A 9 -11.30 -11.25 -10.33
CA PRO A 9 -12.74 -11.15 -10.55
C PRO A 9 -13.56 -11.47 -9.30
N ILE A 10 -14.57 -10.64 -9.03
CA ILE A 10 -15.56 -10.88 -8.00
C ILE A 10 -16.68 -11.73 -8.61
N ARG A 11 -16.80 -12.97 -8.13
CA ARG A 11 -17.80 -13.94 -8.62
C ARG A 11 -18.94 -14.06 -7.62
N THR A 12 -20.05 -13.38 -7.89
CA THR A 12 -21.29 -13.44 -7.10
C THR A 12 -22.52 -13.47 -7.99
N ASP A 13 -23.65 -13.89 -7.44
CA ASP A 13 -24.99 -13.80 -8.05
C ASP A 13 -25.86 -12.74 -7.35
N ASP A 14 -27.09 -12.56 -7.84
CA ASP A 14 -28.02 -11.53 -7.35
C ASP A 14 -28.59 -11.83 -5.94
N THR A 15 -28.25 -12.98 -5.37
CA THR A 15 -28.74 -13.43 -4.05
C THR A 15 -27.64 -13.46 -2.99
N THR A 16 -26.37 -13.45 -3.41
CA THR A 16 -25.23 -13.65 -2.54
C THR A 16 -24.54 -12.34 -2.19
N CYS A 17 -24.40 -12.07 -0.89
CA CYS A 17 -23.49 -11.06 -0.39
C CYS A 17 -22.16 -11.71 -0.03
N LEU A 18 -21.07 -11.17 -0.56
CA LEU A 18 -19.71 -11.60 -0.25
C LEU A 18 -19.12 -10.71 0.84
N TYR A 19 -18.40 -11.33 1.77
CA TYR A 19 -17.72 -10.67 2.89
C TYR A 19 -16.22 -10.98 2.87
N TRP A 20 -15.40 -9.95 3.09
CA TRP A 20 -13.97 -10.05 3.37
C TRP A 20 -13.67 -9.38 4.71
N SER A 21 -12.91 -10.09 5.54
CA SER A 21 -12.39 -9.58 6.81
C SER A 21 -10.90 -9.27 6.65
N PHE A 22 -10.53 -7.99 6.69
CA PHE A 22 -9.14 -7.54 6.75
C PHE A 22 -8.84 -7.01 8.16
N PRO A 23 -7.55 -6.93 8.56
CA PRO A 23 -7.21 -6.56 9.93
C PRO A 23 -7.79 -5.23 10.46
N GLN A 24 -8.04 -4.25 9.58
CA GLN A 24 -8.62 -2.95 9.95
C GLN A 24 -9.76 -2.51 9.03
N CYS A 25 -10.28 -3.42 8.21
CA CYS A 25 -11.32 -3.12 7.24
C CYS A 25 -12.22 -4.35 7.06
N GLU A 26 -13.51 -4.14 7.17
CA GLU A 26 -14.51 -5.12 6.78
C GLU A 26 -15.15 -4.65 5.46
N LEU A 27 -15.34 -5.57 4.52
CA LEU A 27 -15.82 -5.28 3.18
C LEU A 27 -16.94 -6.24 2.81
N TRP A 28 -18.11 -5.68 2.46
CA TRP A 28 -19.22 -6.43 1.90
C TRP A 28 -19.52 -5.95 0.48
N ILE A 29 -19.77 -6.91 -0.40
CA ILE A 29 -20.15 -6.65 -1.78
C ILE A 29 -21.31 -7.55 -2.15
N ARG A 30 -22.38 -6.97 -2.67
CA ARG A 30 -23.49 -7.71 -3.27
C ARG A 30 -23.91 -7.11 -4.59
N ARG A 31 -24.50 -7.94 -5.43
CA ARG A 31 -25.03 -7.56 -6.73
C ARG A 31 -26.55 -7.72 -6.73
N VAL A 32 -27.25 -6.84 -7.43
CA VAL A 32 -28.65 -7.02 -7.81
C VAL A 32 -28.77 -6.54 -9.24
N THR A 33 -29.07 -7.43 -10.19
CA THR A 33 -29.20 -7.14 -11.62
C THR A 33 -27.94 -6.49 -12.23
N ASP A 34 -27.99 -5.18 -12.42
CA ASP A 34 -26.99 -4.29 -13.01
C ASP A 34 -26.43 -3.32 -11.95
N GLU A 35 -26.71 -3.58 -10.68
CA GLU A 35 -26.32 -2.74 -9.57
C GLU A 35 -25.40 -3.47 -8.61
N TRP A 36 -24.39 -2.77 -8.15
CA TRP A 36 -23.44 -3.24 -7.16
C TRP A 36 -23.53 -2.38 -5.92
N PHE A 37 -23.63 -3.06 -4.78
CA PHE A 37 -23.67 -2.44 -3.47
C PHE A 37 -22.40 -2.81 -2.74
N VAL A 38 -21.72 -1.80 -2.20
CA VAL A 38 -20.48 -1.96 -1.45
C VAL A 38 -20.63 -1.30 -0.09
N LEU A 39 -20.24 -2.01 0.95
CA LEU A 39 -20.16 -1.50 2.32
C LEU A 39 -18.75 -1.73 2.85
N THR A 40 -18.20 -0.71 3.49
CA THR A 40 -16.89 -0.74 4.12
C THR A 40 -16.99 -0.22 5.53
N GLN A 41 -16.36 -0.88 6.49
CA GLN A 41 -16.28 -0.43 7.88
C GLN A 41 -14.84 -0.55 8.38
N HIS A 42 -14.31 0.50 9.00
CA HIS A 42 -12.97 0.47 9.56
C HIS A 42 -13.00 0.32 11.07
N ALA A 43 -11.97 -0.30 11.64
CA ALA A 43 -11.88 -0.55 13.08
C ALA A 43 -11.96 0.75 13.94
N GLN A 44 -11.54 1.90 13.39
CA GLN A 44 -11.61 3.21 14.07
C GLN A 44 -13.02 3.80 14.13
N ASP A 45 -13.97 3.30 13.32
CA ASP A 45 -15.37 3.74 13.33
C ASP A 45 -16.12 3.18 14.57
N TYR A 46 -15.48 2.30 15.35
CA TYR A 46 -16.02 1.67 16.55
C TYR A 46 -15.40 2.28 17.82
N ALA A 47 -16.23 2.84 18.70
CA ALA A 47 -15.86 3.18 20.08
C ALA A 47 -16.01 2.01 21.07
N LEU A 48 -16.24 0.79 20.57
CA LEU A 48 -16.43 -0.43 21.37
C LEU A 48 -15.43 -1.51 20.95
N PRO A 49 -15.05 -2.45 21.85
CA PRO A 49 -14.18 -3.55 21.48
C PRO A 49 -14.86 -4.35 20.37
N VAL A 50 -14.13 -4.60 19.29
CA VAL A 50 -14.56 -5.49 18.20
C VAL A 50 -14.83 -6.86 18.79
N ALA A 51 -16.07 -7.11 19.17
CA ALA A 51 -16.54 -8.40 19.62
C ALA A 51 -18.04 -8.46 19.34
N THR A 52 -18.40 -8.98 18.18
CA THR A 52 -19.23 -10.19 18.05
C THR A 52 -19.43 -10.54 16.57
N HIS A 53 -19.07 -11.78 16.20
CA HIS A 53 -19.36 -12.49 14.93
C HIS A 53 -18.52 -12.00 13.74
N HIS A 54 -17.27 -12.42 13.53
CA HIS A 54 -16.82 -13.78 13.26
C HIS A 54 -15.41 -13.96 13.85
N THR A 55 -15.16 -15.04 14.60
CA THR A 55 -13.81 -15.44 15.02
C THR A 55 -13.04 -15.93 13.78
N THR A 56 -12.52 -14.97 13.01
CA THR A 56 -11.73 -15.18 11.79
C THR A 56 -10.25 -15.35 12.14
N ASP A 57 -9.92 -15.92 13.31
CA ASP A 57 -8.52 -16.14 13.70
C ASP A 57 -7.82 -17.20 12.82
N ASN A 58 -8.55 -17.86 11.90
CA ASN A 58 -8.04 -18.96 11.06
C ASN A 58 -8.53 -18.98 9.60
N LEU A 59 -9.26 -17.97 9.10
CA LEU A 59 -9.58 -17.96 7.67
C LEU A 59 -8.44 -17.29 6.89
N PRO A 60 -7.97 -17.90 5.78
CA PRO A 60 -7.00 -17.24 4.93
C PRO A 60 -7.61 -15.95 4.40
N LEU A 61 -6.85 -14.85 4.42
CA LEU A 61 -7.22 -13.52 3.88
C LEU A 61 -7.65 -13.55 2.40
N GLU A 62 -7.63 -14.70 1.75
CA GLU A 62 -7.78 -14.90 0.31
C GLU A 62 -9.19 -15.33 -0.11
N ALA A 63 -10.07 -15.70 0.84
CA ALA A 63 -11.39 -16.22 0.52
C ALA A 63 -12.52 -15.28 0.96
N ALA A 64 -13.34 -14.86 0.00
CA ALA A 64 -14.63 -14.21 0.27
C ALA A 64 -15.62 -15.23 0.85
N ILE A 65 -16.41 -14.82 1.84
CA ILE A 65 -17.40 -15.68 2.50
C ILE A 65 -18.81 -15.20 2.15
N PRO A 66 -19.70 -16.09 1.67
CA PRO A 66 -21.12 -15.77 1.54
C PRO A 66 -21.74 -15.51 2.91
N VAL A 67 -22.42 -14.39 3.06
CA VAL A 67 -23.14 -14.00 4.27
C VAL A 67 -24.49 -13.39 3.93
N ASP A 68 -25.38 -13.30 4.91
CA ASP A 68 -26.56 -12.44 4.78
C ASP A 68 -26.12 -10.97 4.78
N PRO A 69 -26.69 -10.11 3.92
CA PRO A 69 -26.34 -8.69 3.90
C PRO A 69 -26.64 -8.04 5.25
N PRO A 70 -25.70 -7.29 5.86
CA PRO A 70 -25.96 -6.59 7.10
C PRO A 70 -27.03 -5.49 6.91
N GLU A 71 -27.98 -5.43 7.84
CA GLU A 71 -29.05 -4.42 7.90
C GLU A 71 -28.54 -3.09 8.49
N VAL A 72 -27.53 -2.51 7.85
CA VAL A 72 -26.92 -1.24 8.27
C VAL A 72 -27.00 -0.19 7.16
N ASN A 73 -26.99 1.08 7.56
CA ASN A 73 -26.83 2.20 6.63
C ASN A 73 -25.36 2.28 6.15
N GLY A 74 -25.11 3.01 5.06
CA GLY A 74 -23.74 3.26 4.56
C GLY A 74 -23.34 2.49 3.30
N TRP A 75 -24.26 1.70 2.74
CA TRP A 75 -24.06 1.09 1.42
C TRP A 75 -23.88 2.15 0.33
N SER A 76 -22.79 2.04 -0.42
CA SER A 76 -22.59 2.75 -1.67
C SER A 76 -23.20 1.94 -2.82
N ARG A 77 -23.96 2.60 -3.69
CA ARG A 77 -24.62 1.98 -4.85
C ARG A 77 -23.95 2.45 -6.14
N PHE A 78 -23.59 1.51 -6.99
CA PHE A 78 -23.01 1.75 -8.31
C PHE A 78 -23.85 1.05 -9.37
N VAL A 79 -24.18 1.75 -10.45
CA VAL A 79 -24.90 1.20 -11.60
C VAL A 79 -23.89 0.83 -12.67
N THR A 80 -23.92 -0.41 -13.12
CA THR A 80 -23.05 -0.98 -14.17
C THR A 80 -23.91 -1.52 -15.30
N LEU A 81 -23.31 -2.18 -16.29
CA LEU A 81 -24.06 -3.01 -17.23
C LEU A 81 -24.14 -4.44 -16.69
N GLN A 82 -25.20 -5.18 -17.03
CA GLN A 82 -25.37 -6.56 -16.56
C GLN A 82 -24.20 -7.48 -16.98
N GLN A 83 -23.58 -7.22 -18.12
CA GLN A 83 -22.41 -7.95 -18.61
C GLN A 83 -21.07 -7.49 -18.03
N ASP A 84 -21.04 -6.43 -17.22
CA ASP A 84 -19.79 -5.96 -16.63
C ASP A 84 -19.29 -6.99 -15.59
N GLU A 85 -18.05 -7.42 -15.77
CA GLU A 85 -17.34 -8.22 -14.79
C GLU A 85 -16.56 -7.27 -13.88
N LEU A 86 -16.81 -7.33 -12.57
CA LEU A 86 -16.09 -6.52 -11.60
C LEU A 86 -14.95 -7.30 -10.97
N GLY A 87 -13.95 -6.58 -10.49
CA GLY A 87 -12.77 -7.15 -9.84
C GLY A 87 -12.33 -6.35 -8.63
N LEU A 88 -11.74 -7.07 -7.68
CA LEU A 88 -11.02 -6.52 -6.55
C LEU A 88 -9.52 -6.59 -6.89
N LEU A 89 -8.85 -5.45 -7.01
CA LEU A 89 -7.44 -5.41 -7.39
C LEU A 89 -6.64 -4.52 -6.43
N PRO A 90 -5.40 -4.88 -6.09
CA PRO A 90 -4.63 -4.09 -5.14
C PRO A 90 -4.09 -2.82 -5.79
N ALA A 91 -3.92 -1.79 -4.97
CA ALA A 91 -3.28 -0.55 -5.38
C ALA A 91 -2.40 -0.01 -4.24
N LEU A 92 -1.32 0.70 -4.57
CA LEU A 92 -0.57 1.44 -3.57
C LEU A 92 -1.37 2.66 -3.09
N PRO A 93 -1.08 3.19 -1.88
CA PRO A 93 -1.68 4.43 -1.40
C PRO A 93 -1.56 5.58 -2.40
N ASP A 94 -2.50 6.51 -2.34
CA ASP A 94 -2.62 7.65 -3.25
C ASP A 94 -1.66 8.81 -2.93
N ARG A 95 -0.93 8.72 -1.82
CA ARG A 95 -0.03 9.76 -1.29
C ARG A 95 1.30 9.18 -0.85
N PRO A 96 2.34 10.02 -0.71
CA PRO A 96 3.61 9.61 -0.16
C PRO A 96 3.46 9.11 1.28
N LEU A 97 4.38 8.26 1.71
CA LEU A 97 4.44 7.70 3.05
C LEU A 97 5.64 8.27 3.80
N VAL A 98 5.42 8.87 4.97
CA VAL A 98 6.48 9.12 5.95
C VAL A 98 6.71 7.86 6.74
N ILE A 99 7.76 7.14 6.36
CA ILE A 99 8.18 5.91 7.01
C ILE A 99 8.87 6.25 8.33
N ARG A 100 8.44 5.59 9.41
CA ARG A 100 8.92 5.79 10.79
C ARG A 100 9.39 4.45 11.37
N PRO A 101 10.66 4.06 11.14
CA PRO A 101 11.23 2.91 11.82
C PRO A 101 11.28 3.10 13.34
N SER A 102 11.20 2.00 14.08
CA SER A 102 11.30 1.98 15.55
C SER A 102 12.68 2.43 16.07
N MET A 103 13.71 2.39 15.23
CA MET A 103 15.08 2.78 15.56
C MET A 103 15.65 3.74 14.51
N SER A 104 16.41 4.73 14.96
CA SER A 104 17.16 5.61 14.05
C SER A 104 18.21 4.81 13.28
N SER A 105 18.37 5.12 12.00
CA SER A 105 19.41 4.52 11.16
C SER A 105 20.53 5.52 10.89
N THR A 106 21.77 5.04 10.95
CA THR A 106 22.96 5.83 10.61
C THR A 106 23.72 5.16 9.47
N LEU A 107 23.94 5.89 8.38
CA LEU A 107 24.71 5.44 7.23
C LEU A 107 25.98 6.28 7.09
N LEU A 108 27.13 5.62 7.13
CA LEU A 108 28.45 6.26 7.03
C LEU A 108 28.70 6.86 5.63
N PRO A 109 29.59 7.86 5.50
CA PRO A 109 29.99 8.42 4.21
C PRO A 109 30.42 7.35 3.21
N GLY A 110 29.95 7.46 1.96
CA GLY A 110 30.29 6.54 0.87
C GLY A 110 29.67 5.15 0.98
N ARG A 111 28.83 4.89 2.00
CA ARG A 111 28.17 3.59 2.20
C ARG A 111 26.75 3.57 1.63
N TRP A 112 26.26 2.36 1.43
CA TRP A 112 24.88 2.12 1.02
C TRP A 112 24.31 0.92 1.78
N ALA A 113 22.98 0.89 1.88
CA ALA A 113 22.24 -0.16 2.53
C ALA A 113 20.92 -0.39 1.77
N GLN A 114 20.54 -1.66 1.59
CA GLN A 114 19.23 -2.03 1.07
C GLN A 114 18.33 -2.52 2.20
N PHE A 115 17.13 -1.98 2.27
CA PHE A 115 16.09 -2.31 3.24
C PHE A 115 14.86 -2.84 2.53
N PHE A 116 14.05 -3.60 3.25
CA PHE A 116 12.75 -4.08 2.80
C PHE A 116 11.68 -3.59 3.77
N LEU A 117 10.60 -3.04 3.22
CA LEU A 117 9.49 -2.46 3.97
C LEU A 117 8.19 -3.11 3.53
N ALA A 118 7.28 -3.38 4.47
CA ALA A 118 5.92 -3.79 4.16
C ALA A 118 5.03 -2.55 4.01
N ILE A 119 4.49 -2.33 2.81
CA ILE A 119 3.59 -1.21 2.50
C ILE A 119 2.16 -1.77 2.43
N PRO A 120 1.20 -1.30 3.26
CA PRO A 120 -0.18 -1.72 3.15
C PRO A 120 -0.77 -1.26 1.81
N VAL A 121 -1.50 -2.15 1.15
CA VAL A 121 -2.19 -1.82 -0.10
C VAL A 121 -3.63 -1.41 0.16
N TRP A 122 -4.20 -0.69 -0.80
CA TRP A 122 -5.62 -0.43 -0.91
C TRP A 122 -6.26 -1.48 -1.82
N ALA A 123 -7.57 -1.65 -1.69
CA ALA A 123 -8.36 -2.43 -2.61
C ALA A 123 -9.13 -1.50 -3.56
N ASN A 124 -8.91 -1.67 -4.86
CA ASN A 124 -9.66 -0.98 -5.89
C ASN A 124 -10.73 -1.90 -6.44
N LEU A 125 -11.97 -1.41 -6.44
CA LEU A 125 -13.04 -2.03 -7.18
C LEU A 125 -13.07 -1.48 -8.60
N VAL A 126 -13.00 -2.40 -9.57
CA VAL A 126 -12.84 -2.05 -10.98
C VAL A 126 -13.75 -2.84 -11.90
N THR A 127 -14.01 -2.30 -13.09
CA THR A 127 -14.59 -3.04 -14.21
C THR A 127 -13.48 -3.74 -15.01
N LEU A 128 -13.55 -5.07 -15.17
CA LEU A 128 -12.49 -5.88 -15.81
C LEU A 128 -12.67 -6.04 -17.33
N LYS A 129 -13.91 -6.06 -17.83
CA LYS A 129 -14.24 -6.35 -19.24
C LYS A 129 -14.75 -5.15 -20.05
N SER A 130 -14.84 -3.97 -19.45
CA SER A 130 -15.17 -2.74 -20.17
C SER A 130 -14.00 -2.32 -21.07
N LYS A 131 -14.30 -1.56 -22.14
CA LYS A 131 -13.28 -1.01 -23.07
C LYS A 131 -12.19 -0.22 -22.33
N GLU A 132 -12.54 0.37 -21.20
CA GLU A 132 -11.63 1.04 -20.28
C GLU A 132 -11.87 0.51 -18.87
N GLN A 133 -10.81 0.03 -18.20
CA GLN A 133 -10.90 -0.39 -16.80
C GLN A 133 -11.18 0.85 -15.93
N THR A 134 -12.39 0.95 -15.38
CA THR A 134 -12.81 2.07 -14.54
C THR A 134 -12.68 1.67 -13.08
N ILE A 135 -12.03 2.50 -12.28
CA ILE A 135 -12.02 2.35 -10.81
C ILE A 135 -13.22 3.14 -10.29
N PHE A 136 -14.17 2.47 -9.65
CA PHE A 136 -15.35 3.13 -9.10
C PHE A 136 -15.30 3.28 -7.58
N GLN A 137 -14.38 2.57 -6.91
CA GLN A 137 -14.11 2.75 -5.48
C GLN A 137 -12.67 2.36 -5.15
N GLU A 138 -12.03 3.13 -4.27
CA GLU A 138 -10.75 2.81 -3.65
C GLU A 138 -10.92 2.71 -2.13
N ILE A 139 -10.43 1.62 -1.55
CA ILE A 139 -10.70 1.25 -0.15
C ILE A 139 -9.37 1.05 0.58
N PRO A 140 -9.00 1.90 1.55
CA PRO A 140 -7.79 1.68 2.33
C PRO A 140 -7.95 0.48 3.26
N LEU A 141 -7.22 -0.61 3.04
CA LEU A 141 -7.35 -1.81 3.90
C LEU A 141 -6.77 -1.60 5.31
N THR A 142 -5.87 -0.62 5.44
CA THR A 142 -5.29 -0.13 6.69
C THR A 142 -5.43 1.37 6.71
N LEU A 143 -6.01 1.94 7.77
CA LEU A 143 -6.12 3.38 7.94
C LEU A 143 -4.80 3.95 8.45
N LEU A 144 -4.14 4.73 7.59
CA LEU A 144 -2.92 5.45 7.95
C LEU A 144 -3.27 6.88 8.36
N SER A 145 -2.58 7.39 9.39
CA SER A 145 -2.79 8.77 9.85
C SER A 145 -2.17 9.78 8.89
N ASN A 146 -2.85 10.91 8.70
CA ASN A 146 -2.30 12.03 7.96
C ASN A 146 -1.10 12.63 8.71
N THR A 147 -0.06 12.98 7.98
CA THR A 147 1.13 13.65 8.50
C THR A 147 1.66 14.64 7.48
N TRP A 148 2.36 15.65 7.96
CA TRP A 148 3.03 16.63 7.11
C TRP A 148 4.53 16.33 7.05
N PHE A 149 5.11 16.29 5.85
CA PHE A 149 6.56 16.15 5.66
C PHE A 149 7.15 17.43 5.09
N GLY A 150 8.13 18.03 5.78
CA GLY A 150 8.77 19.29 5.35
C GLY A 150 8.40 20.48 6.24
N ASN A 151 8.66 21.69 5.75
CA ASN A 151 8.30 22.93 6.45
C ASN A 151 6.82 23.28 6.19
N THR A 152 6.26 24.21 6.96
CA THR A 152 4.83 24.56 6.88
C THR A 152 4.41 25.17 5.54
N THR A 153 5.32 25.76 4.77
CA THR A 153 5.02 26.49 3.53
C THR A 153 5.36 25.72 2.25
N GLY A 154 6.12 24.62 2.33
CA GLY A 154 6.58 23.85 1.17
C GLY A 154 6.76 22.37 1.47
N GLY A 155 6.08 21.87 2.51
CA GLY A 155 5.96 20.45 2.79
C GLY A 155 4.84 19.79 2.00
N GLU A 156 4.63 18.52 2.27
CA GLU A 156 3.70 17.67 1.55
C GLU A 156 2.81 16.90 2.52
N LEU A 157 1.55 16.73 2.15
CA LEU A 157 0.60 15.89 2.88
C LEU A 157 0.87 14.43 2.53
N CYS A 158 1.25 13.67 3.55
CA CYS A 158 1.62 12.27 3.47
C CYS A 158 0.77 11.43 4.43
N TYR A 159 0.86 10.11 4.32
CA TYR A 159 0.45 9.22 5.40
C TYR A 159 1.65 8.82 6.26
N ALA A 160 1.44 8.61 7.55
CA ALA A 160 2.44 8.03 8.43
C ALA A 160 2.39 6.50 8.35
N LEU A 161 3.56 5.88 8.20
CA LEU A 161 3.69 4.43 8.26
C LEU A 161 4.78 4.03 9.25
N ASP A 162 4.37 3.45 10.37
CA ASP A 162 5.26 2.86 11.36
C ASP A 162 5.59 1.43 10.90
N THR A 163 6.75 1.25 10.28
CA THR A 163 7.20 -0.05 9.77
C THR A 163 8.71 -0.20 9.95
N PRO A 164 9.20 -1.36 10.41
CA PRO A 164 10.63 -1.60 10.61
C PRO A 164 11.38 -1.68 9.28
N PHE A 165 12.70 -1.48 9.36
CA PHE A 165 13.60 -1.62 8.21
C PHE A 165 14.23 -3.01 8.25
N HIS A 166 13.72 -3.91 7.41
CA HIS A 166 14.25 -5.27 7.32
C HIS A 166 15.49 -5.34 6.44
N ARG A 167 16.39 -6.28 6.73
CA ARG A 167 17.61 -6.50 5.92
C ARG A 167 17.44 -7.58 4.87
N SER A 168 16.50 -8.48 5.08
CA SER A 168 16.03 -9.48 4.12
C SER A 168 14.51 -9.40 3.96
N PRO A 169 13.96 -9.63 2.75
CA PRO A 169 12.51 -9.79 2.58
C PRO A 169 11.94 -10.98 3.38
N ASP A 170 12.76 -12.00 3.68
CA ASP A 170 12.33 -13.16 4.46
C ASP A 170 12.04 -12.84 5.94
N GLU A 171 12.48 -11.68 6.42
CA GLU A 171 12.13 -11.19 7.76
C GLU A 171 10.71 -10.61 7.81
N ILE A 172 10.09 -10.38 6.66
CA ILE A 172 8.72 -9.86 6.55
C ILE A 172 7.77 -11.04 6.45
N GLN A 173 6.77 -11.07 7.34
CA GLN A 173 5.69 -12.03 7.22
C GLN A 173 4.92 -11.79 5.91
N LYS A 174 4.85 -12.82 5.06
CA LYS A 174 4.10 -12.76 3.81
C LYS A 174 2.62 -12.50 4.06
N ASN A 175 2.04 -11.58 3.32
CA ASN A 175 0.65 -11.17 3.47
C ASN A 175 0.12 -10.58 2.14
N PRO A 176 -1.04 -11.06 1.63
CA PRO A 176 -1.59 -10.63 0.34
C PRO A 176 -2.08 -9.17 0.33
N VAL A 177 -2.21 -8.50 1.48
CA VAL A 177 -2.60 -7.09 1.60
C VAL A 177 -1.44 -6.15 1.91
N THR A 178 -0.20 -6.63 1.77
CA THR A 178 1.01 -5.81 1.91
C THR A 178 1.96 -6.04 0.75
N ALA A 179 2.51 -4.97 0.20
CA ALA A 179 3.55 -5.01 -0.82
C ALA A 179 4.94 -4.87 -0.18
N ILE A 180 5.85 -5.79 -0.50
CA ILE A 180 7.25 -5.66 -0.11
C ILE A 180 7.92 -4.65 -1.04
N CYS A 181 8.50 -3.61 -0.45
CA CYS A 181 9.21 -2.54 -1.14
C CYS A 181 10.72 -2.61 -0.88
N PRO A 182 11.53 -2.93 -1.91
CA PRO A 182 12.98 -2.84 -1.80
C PRO A 182 13.45 -1.38 -1.89
N LEU A 183 14.00 -0.86 -0.80
CA LEU A 183 14.51 0.50 -0.68
C LEU A 183 16.04 0.49 -0.51
N THR A 184 16.78 1.05 -1.46
CA THR A 184 18.22 1.28 -1.33
C THR A 184 18.50 2.71 -0.91
N ILE A 185 19.23 2.91 0.17
CA ILE A 185 19.72 4.22 0.59
C ILE A 185 21.22 4.28 0.37
N LYS A 186 21.69 5.29 -0.36
CA LYS A 186 23.11 5.56 -0.64
C LYS A 186 23.50 6.87 -0.01
N ASN A 187 24.55 6.88 0.80
CA ASN A 187 25.19 8.10 1.28
C ASN A 187 26.37 8.44 0.36
N SER A 188 26.16 9.34 -0.59
CA SER A 188 27.20 9.87 -1.49
C SER A 188 27.78 11.20 -1.02
N SER A 189 27.53 11.57 0.23
CA SER A 189 28.08 12.76 0.88
C SER A 189 29.37 12.43 1.66
N LYS A 190 29.97 13.45 2.26
CA LYS A 190 31.07 13.32 3.21
C LYS A 190 30.60 13.31 4.68
N GLU A 191 29.29 13.39 4.92
CA GLU A 191 28.67 13.49 6.24
C GLU A 191 28.07 12.15 6.70
N LEU A 192 27.86 12.01 8.02
CA LEU A 192 26.98 10.97 8.56
C LEU A 192 25.53 11.25 8.16
N LEU A 193 24.86 10.25 7.59
CA LEU A 193 23.42 10.29 7.36
C LEU A 193 22.72 9.58 8.51
N GLN A 194 22.31 10.33 9.53
CA GLN A 194 21.42 9.86 10.58
C GLN A 194 19.99 10.32 10.30
N PHE A 195 19.04 9.40 10.31
CA PHE A 195 17.63 9.69 10.06
C PHE A 195 16.70 8.81 10.90
N GLN A 196 15.55 9.36 11.23
CA GLN A 196 14.46 8.65 11.92
C GLN A 196 13.20 8.55 11.07
N ARG A 197 13.06 9.40 10.05
CA ARG A 197 11.92 9.40 9.14
C ARG A 197 12.41 9.60 7.72
N LEU A 198 11.75 8.95 6.78
CA LEU A 198 11.93 9.24 5.36
C LEU A 198 10.59 9.33 4.63
N CYS A 199 10.49 10.26 3.69
CA CYS A 199 9.33 10.37 2.80
C CYS A 199 9.55 9.49 1.57
N LEU A 200 8.67 8.51 1.39
CA LEU A 200 8.66 7.57 0.27
C LEU A 200 7.45 7.83 -0.63
N HIS A 201 7.69 8.21 -1.87
CA HIS A 201 6.65 8.45 -2.87
C HIS A 201 6.17 7.15 -3.51
N VAL A 202 5.28 6.45 -2.83
CA VAL A 202 4.75 5.14 -3.26
C VAL A 202 3.86 5.27 -4.49
N GLU A 203 3.27 6.43 -4.74
CA GLU A 203 2.51 6.75 -5.94
C GLU A 203 3.35 6.70 -7.22
N ASN A 204 4.68 6.75 -7.09
CA ASN A 204 5.64 6.61 -8.19
C ASN A 204 6.08 5.15 -8.44
N LEU A 205 5.58 4.20 -7.67
CA LEU A 205 5.95 2.79 -7.75
C LEU A 205 4.91 1.97 -8.52
N GLU A 206 5.38 0.91 -9.17
CA GLU A 206 4.54 -0.09 -9.82
C GLU A 206 4.30 -1.26 -8.86
N LEU A 207 3.16 -1.94 -9.01
CA LEU A 207 2.77 -3.08 -8.17
C LEU A 207 2.79 -4.37 -8.97
N TYR A 208 3.43 -5.39 -8.43
CA TYR A 208 3.61 -6.72 -9.00
C TYR A 208 3.12 -7.78 -8.03
N GLN A 209 2.76 -8.94 -8.55
CA GLN A 209 2.36 -10.12 -7.79
C GLN A 209 3.26 -11.30 -8.16
N GLU A 210 3.71 -12.00 -7.12
CA GLU A 210 4.40 -13.28 -7.16
C GLU A 210 3.63 -14.25 -6.26
N GLU A 211 2.95 -15.23 -6.85
CA GLU A 211 1.99 -16.07 -6.12
C GLU A 211 0.96 -15.20 -5.38
N THR A 212 0.93 -15.22 -4.05
CA THR A 212 0.04 -14.37 -3.23
C THR A 212 0.77 -13.13 -2.67
N GLN A 213 2.09 -13.05 -2.81
CA GLN A 213 2.90 -11.95 -2.30
C GLN A 213 2.92 -10.78 -3.29
N LEU A 214 2.69 -9.57 -2.78
CA LEU A 214 2.81 -8.35 -3.55
C LEU A 214 4.21 -7.74 -3.41
N TRP A 215 4.69 -7.14 -4.49
CA TRP A 215 5.99 -6.49 -4.58
C TRP A 215 5.86 -5.14 -5.26
N THR A 216 6.69 -4.18 -4.85
CA THR A 216 6.95 -2.99 -5.67
C THR A 216 8.20 -3.17 -6.51
N ASN A 217 8.39 -2.31 -7.50
CA ASN A 217 9.71 -2.07 -8.06
C ASN A 217 10.66 -1.47 -6.99
N GLN A 218 11.96 -1.67 -7.21
CA GLN A 218 13.00 -1.13 -6.33
C GLN A 218 13.16 0.38 -6.48
N ILE A 219 13.26 1.07 -5.36
CA ILE A 219 13.61 2.49 -5.27
C ILE A 219 15.02 2.67 -4.69
N THR A 220 15.78 3.62 -5.22
CA THR A 220 17.08 4.04 -4.70
C THR A 220 17.05 5.52 -4.36
N VAL A 221 17.40 5.85 -3.12
CA VAL A 221 17.56 7.21 -2.62
C VAL A 221 19.04 7.49 -2.42
N THR A 222 19.56 8.47 -3.15
CA THR A 222 20.95 8.91 -3.04
C THR A 222 21.01 10.24 -2.29
N TYR A 223 21.51 10.20 -1.06
CA TYR A 223 21.77 11.35 -0.21
C TYR A 223 23.09 12.02 -0.61
N LYS A 224 23.07 13.34 -0.80
CA LYS A 224 24.21 14.13 -1.29
C LYS A 224 24.76 15.15 -0.28
N GLY A 225 24.21 15.22 0.93
CA GLY A 225 24.60 16.18 1.96
C GLY A 225 23.39 16.98 2.46
N ALA A 226 23.55 17.72 3.57
CA ALA A 226 22.44 18.40 4.24
C ALA A 226 21.72 19.44 3.37
N GLU A 227 22.52 20.18 2.63
CA GLU A 227 22.11 21.32 1.81
C GLU A 227 21.57 20.91 0.44
N LEU A 228 21.68 19.61 0.08
CA LEU A 228 21.29 19.10 -1.21
C LEU A 228 20.09 18.18 -1.11
N LEU A 229 19.17 18.34 -2.06
CA LEU A 229 18.06 17.42 -2.24
C LEU A 229 18.58 16.02 -2.64
N SER A 230 17.88 14.99 -2.18
CA SER A 230 18.21 13.61 -2.51
C SER A 230 17.78 13.28 -3.93
N GLN A 231 18.56 12.45 -4.61
CA GLN A 231 18.21 11.92 -5.93
C GLN A 231 17.49 10.58 -5.78
N ILE A 232 16.37 10.43 -6.48
CA ILE A 232 15.50 9.26 -6.44
C ILE A 232 15.55 8.58 -7.80
N ASP A 233 15.92 7.30 -7.80
CA ASP A 233 15.94 6.43 -8.97
C ASP A 233 15.02 5.22 -8.74
N ILE A 234 14.01 5.07 -9.59
CA ILE A 234 13.02 3.99 -9.52
C ILE A 234 13.25 3.05 -10.70
N LYS A 235 13.45 1.76 -10.43
CA LYS A 235 13.59 0.75 -11.49
C LYS A 235 12.24 0.50 -12.16
N LYS A 236 12.22 0.19 -13.46
CA LYS A 236 10.99 -0.17 -14.20
C LYS A 236 10.71 -1.68 -14.25
N THR A 237 11.34 -2.42 -13.35
CA THR A 237 11.25 -3.88 -13.27
C THR A 237 10.84 -4.27 -11.86
N PRO A 238 10.21 -5.44 -11.69
CA PRO A 238 9.94 -5.99 -10.36
C PRO A 238 11.23 -6.10 -9.53
N ALA A 239 11.05 -6.22 -8.22
CA ALA A 239 12.13 -6.54 -7.28
C ALA A 239 12.94 -7.74 -7.80
N ARG A 240 14.27 -7.69 -7.67
CA ARG A 240 15.12 -8.83 -8.10
C ARG A 240 15.04 -10.00 -7.11
N GLU A 241 14.58 -9.68 -5.91
CA GLU A 241 14.42 -10.59 -4.78
C GLU A 241 13.17 -11.46 -4.90
N SER A 242 12.23 -11.14 -5.80
CA SER A 242 11.17 -12.09 -6.18
C SER A 242 11.83 -13.27 -6.91
N GLN A 243 11.68 -14.48 -6.37
CA GLN A 243 12.36 -15.69 -6.87
C GLN A 243 11.56 -16.42 -7.96
N GLY A 244 10.27 -16.12 -8.07
CA GLY A 244 9.29 -16.71 -8.96
C GLY A 244 8.85 -15.78 -10.08
N LYS A 245 7.83 -16.25 -10.81
CA LYS A 245 7.26 -15.49 -11.94
C LYS A 245 6.43 -14.33 -11.39
N THR A 246 6.88 -13.11 -11.68
CA THR A 246 6.15 -11.89 -11.35
C THR A 246 5.24 -11.45 -12.50
N THR A 247 4.04 -11.00 -12.15
CA THR A 247 3.11 -10.33 -13.07
C THR A 247 2.83 -8.93 -12.57
N ARG A 248 2.86 -7.92 -13.45
CA ARG A 248 2.50 -6.56 -13.07
C ARG A 248 0.98 -6.44 -12.93
N LEU A 249 0.50 -6.00 -11.77
CA LEU A 249 -0.91 -5.75 -11.50
C LEU A 249 -1.31 -4.30 -11.78
N ARG A 250 -0.42 -3.36 -11.44
CA ARG A 250 -0.67 -1.91 -11.60
C ARG A 250 0.58 -1.17 -12.04
N THR A 251 0.37 -0.19 -12.91
CA THR A 251 1.34 0.87 -13.19
C THR A 251 1.34 1.88 -12.04
N ALA A 252 2.38 2.71 -11.99
CA ALA A 252 2.43 3.83 -11.06
C ALA A 252 1.23 4.78 -11.24
N ARG A 253 0.69 5.29 -10.13
CA ARG A 253 -0.38 6.31 -10.14
C ARG A 253 0.11 7.61 -10.77
N VAL A 254 1.33 7.99 -10.41
CA VAL A 254 2.04 9.15 -10.94
C VAL A 254 3.34 8.65 -11.56
N PRO A 255 3.55 8.78 -12.88
CA PRO A 255 4.78 8.35 -13.52
C PRO A 255 6.00 9.00 -12.87
N ALA A 256 7.00 8.18 -12.53
CA ALA A 256 8.26 8.67 -11.99
C ALA A 256 9.05 9.44 -13.05
N ASN A 257 9.44 10.68 -12.75
CA ASN A 257 10.47 11.37 -13.51
C ASN A 257 11.83 10.72 -13.20
N LYS A 258 12.60 10.41 -14.25
CA LYS A 258 13.91 9.77 -14.08
C LYS A 258 14.85 10.71 -13.31
N GLY A 259 15.44 10.23 -12.22
CA GLY A 259 16.35 11.01 -11.38
C GLY A 259 15.67 12.15 -10.62
N ALA A 260 14.42 11.96 -10.16
CA ALA A 260 13.69 12.97 -9.41
C ALA A 260 14.50 13.46 -8.20
N ILE A 261 14.48 14.77 -7.95
CA ILE A 261 15.25 15.40 -6.87
C ILE A 261 14.27 15.92 -5.83
N ARG A 262 14.35 15.41 -4.59
CA ARG A 262 13.38 15.75 -3.52
C ARG A 262 14.02 15.76 -2.14
N LYS A 263 13.32 16.39 -1.18
CA LYS A 263 13.65 16.24 0.24
C LYS A 263 13.10 14.89 0.69
N THR A 264 13.97 14.04 1.24
CA THR A 264 13.58 12.66 1.58
C THR A 264 13.77 12.35 3.06
N PHE A 265 14.78 12.90 3.72
CA PHE A 265 15.09 12.58 5.12
C PHE A 265 14.65 13.70 6.04
N ASP A 266 14.11 13.30 7.19
CA ASP A 266 14.05 14.17 8.36
C ASP A 266 15.14 13.77 9.35
N ARG A 267 16.00 14.74 9.66
CA ARG A 267 17.29 14.55 10.33
C ARG A 267 17.29 15.27 11.67
N PHE A 268 18.11 14.79 12.59
CA PHE A 268 18.47 15.58 13.77
C PHE A 268 19.21 16.83 13.31
N LYS A 269 18.76 18.00 13.77
CA LYS A 269 19.62 19.17 13.79
C LYS A 269 20.61 18.95 14.93
N GLU A 270 21.90 18.83 14.60
CA GLU A 270 22.92 19.08 15.61
C GLU A 270 22.74 20.52 16.07
N ILE A 271 22.25 20.72 17.29
CA ILE A 271 22.40 21.99 17.97
C ILE A 271 23.88 22.06 18.32
N THR A 272 24.70 22.60 17.42
CA THR A 272 26.04 23.06 17.77
C THR A 272 25.89 24.31 18.62
N GLY A 273 25.58 24.10 19.90
CA GLY A 273 25.72 25.11 20.94
C GLY A 273 27.21 25.32 21.20
N LEU A 274 27.75 26.40 20.65
CA LEU A 274 28.90 27.10 21.19
C LEU A 274 28.50 27.82 22.48
#